data_AF-A0A845PPG5-F1
#
_entry.id   AF-A0A845PPG5-F1
#
_cell.length_a   1.000
_cell.length_b   1.000
_cell.length_c   1.000
_cell.angle_alpha   90.00
_cell.angle_beta   90.00
_cell.angle_gamma   90.00
#
_symmetry.space_group_name_H-M   'P 1'
#
loop_
_entity.id
_entity.type
_entity.pdbx_description
1 polymer ?
#
loop_
_entity_poly.entity_id
_entity_poly.type
_entity_poly.pdbx_seq_one_letter_code
_entity_poly.pdbx_strand_id
1 'polypeptide(L)'
;MKKNGSDQRKEFIKFLAHFTVLSLLIFLSVYLFFKSYAVQRNHIQNDIIAYKQILNKQQALKLKIDTLYYQMSLLNTGRVKNDVFLGNYISQNIQQTRDIIGADSAQAFKHYSFLLNRLDSILALKNEIIVISDKERLALQDLNECTGKITKVSNELSKDPTRGFRSK
;
A
#
# COMPACT_ATOMS: atom_id res chain seq x y z
N MET A 1 40.40 -76.58 42.68
CA MET A 1 39.25 -75.66 42.90
C MET A 1 39.61 -74.25 42.41
N LYS A 2 39.35 -73.89 41.14
CA LYS A 2 39.31 -72.46 40.75
C LYS A 2 38.76 -72.27 39.32
N LYS A 3 37.45 -72.04 39.19
CA LYS A 3 36.84 -71.54 37.93
C LYS A 3 35.39 -71.07 38.15
N ASN A 4 35.14 -70.18 39.14
CA ASN A 4 33.80 -69.61 39.34
C ASN A 4 33.73 -68.07 39.26
N GLY A 5 34.85 -67.36 39.40
CA GLY A 5 34.82 -65.88 39.41
C GLY A 5 34.79 -65.22 38.03
N SER A 6 35.17 -65.93 36.96
CA SER A 6 35.28 -65.36 35.61
C SER A 6 33.94 -65.30 34.87
N ASP A 7 33.04 -66.24 35.09
CA ASP A 7 31.74 -66.25 34.40
C ASP A 7 30.77 -65.23 35.00
N GLN A 8 30.72 -65.09 36.32
CA GLN A 8 29.94 -64.03 36.97
C GLN A 8 30.38 -62.62 36.52
N ARG A 9 31.69 -62.41 36.34
CA ARG A 9 32.22 -61.13 35.81
C ARG A 9 31.83 -60.90 34.35
N LYS A 10 31.78 -61.95 33.52
CA LYS A 10 31.34 -61.83 32.12
C LYS A 10 29.86 -61.49 32.01
N GLU A 11 29.01 -62.08 32.84
CA GLU A 11 27.58 -61.76 32.87
C GLU A 11 27.32 -60.33 33.36
N PHE A 12 28.03 -59.90 34.41
CA PHE A 12 27.95 -58.53 34.89
C PHE A 12 28.41 -57.50 33.85
N ILE A 13 29.47 -57.79 33.09
CA ILE A 13 29.95 -56.91 32.01
C ILE A 13 28.92 -56.84 30.87
N LYS A 14 28.28 -57.96 30.50
CA LYS A 14 27.20 -57.96 29.51
C LYS A 14 26.00 -57.13 29.96
N PHE A 15 25.59 -57.26 31.22
CA PHE A 15 24.53 -56.46 31.81
C PHE A 15 24.88 -54.97 31.80
N LEU A 16 26.10 -54.61 32.22
CA LEU A 16 26.57 -53.23 32.22
C LEU A 16 26.64 -52.64 30.79
N ALA A 17 27.05 -53.44 29.80
CA ALA A 17 27.03 -53.03 28.40
C ALA A 17 25.60 -52.74 27.90
N HIS A 18 24.62 -53.61 28.21
CA HIS A 18 23.24 -53.36 27.83
C HIS A 18 22.63 -52.15 28.57
N PHE A 19 22.94 -52.00 29.85
CA PHE A 19 22.47 -50.87 30.66
C PHE A 19 23.02 -49.54 30.15
N THR A 20 24.30 -49.47 29.81
CA THR A 20 24.93 -48.26 29.26
C THR A 20 24.38 -47.89 27.89
N VAL A 21 24.13 -48.86 27.00
CA VAL A 21 23.49 -48.62 25.69
C VAL A 21 22.07 -48.06 25.85
N LEU A 22 21.26 -48.66 26.73
CA LEU A 22 19.91 -48.17 27.04
C LEU A 22 19.94 -46.76 27.63
N SER A 23 20.84 -46.51 28.59
CA SER A 23 21.00 -45.19 29.20
C SER A 23 21.43 -44.13 28.19
N LEU A 24 22.36 -44.45 27.28
CA LEU A 24 22.79 -43.55 26.21
C LEU A 24 21.65 -43.26 25.24
N LEU A 25 20.86 -44.26 24.86
CA LEU A 25 19.74 -44.09 23.94
C LEU A 25 18.67 -43.15 24.51
N ILE A 26 18.34 -43.33 25.80
CA ILE A 26 17.40 -42.44 26.51
C ILE A 26 17.97 -41.01 26.59
N PHE A 27 19.23 -40.86 26.98
CA PHE A 27 19.88 -39.56 27.06
C PHE A 27 19.93 -38.84 25.71
N LEU A 28 20.27 -39.58 24.64
CA LEU A 28 20.34 -39.04 23.27
C LEU A 28 18.96 -38.57 22.80
N SER A 29 17.91 -39.34 23.07
CA SER A 29 16.52 -38.99 22.73
C SER A 29 16.10 -37.67 23.40
N VAL A 30 16.35 -37.54 24.71
CA VAL A 30 16.05 -36.32 25.46
C VAL A 30 16.88 -35.13 24.94
N TYR A 31 18.17 -35.34 24.68
CA TYR A 31 19.05 -34.30 24.14
C TYR A 31 18.58 -33.80 22.76
N LEU A 32 18.24 -34.72 21.86
CA LEU A 32 17.71 -34.37 20.54
C LEU A 32 16.37 -33.64 20.64
N PHE A 33 15.51 -34.02 21.59
CA PHE A 33 14.26 -33.34 21.85
C PHE A 33 14.48 -31.90 22.32
N PHE A 34 15.36 -31.67 23.31
CA PHE A 34 15.70 -30.31 23.77
C PHE A 34 16.33 -29.46 22.66
N LYS A 35 17.24 -30.04 21.87
CA LYS A 35 17.87 -29.34 20.75
C LYS A 35 16.83 -28.96 19.68
N SER A 36 15.95 -29.88 19.34
CA SER A 36 14.86 -29.63 18.39
C SER A 36 13.89 -28.58 18.92
N TYR A 37 13.52 -28.65 20.19
CA TYR A 37 12.64 -27.67 20.84
C TYR A 37 13.26 -26.27 20.85
N ALA A 38 14.55 -26.15 21.18
CA ALA A 38 15.27 -24.87 21.16
C ALA A 38 15.32 -24.25 19.75
N VAL A 39 15.61 -25.05 18.73
CA VAL A 39 15.63 -24.61 17.33
C VAL A 39 14.24 -24.19 16.86
N GLN A 40 13.21 -25.02 17.12
CA GLN A 40 11.83 -24.71 16.76
C GLN A 40 11.33 -23.43 17.44
N ARG A 41 11.63 -23.24 18.73
CA ARG A 41 11.24 -22.03 19.46
C ARG A 41 11.86 -20.77 18.87
N ASN A 42 13.14 -20.82 18.49
CA ASN A 42 13.81 -19.69 17.86
C ASN A 42 13.22 -19.36 16.48
N HIS A 43 12.92 -20.38 15.67
CA HIS A 43 12.23 -20.16 14.39
C HIS A 43 10.86 -19.53 14.58
N ILE A 44 10.03 -20.07 15.47
CA ILE A 44 8.69 -19.55 15.74
C ILE A 44 8.74 -18.11 16.28
N GLN A 45 9.69 -17.79 17.16
CA GLN A 45 9.82 -16.42 17.66
C GLN A 45 10.24 -15.43 16.56
N ASN A 46 11.16 -15.83 15.68
CA ASN A 46 11.55 -15.00 14.55
C ASN A 46 10.39 -14.79 13.57
N ASP A 47 9.61 -15.84 13.28
CA ASP A 47 8.44 -15.75 12.41
C ASP A 47 7.35 -14.85 13.03
N ILE A 48 7.12 -14.94 14.34
CA ILE A 48 6.18 -14.07 15.06
C ILE A 48 6.62 -12.61 15.00
N ILE A 49 7.91 -12.33 15.17
CA ILE A 49 8.44 -10.95 15.11
C ILE A 49 8.28 -10.40 13.69
N ALA A 50 8.67 -11.17 12.68
CA ALA A 50 8.50 -10.78 11.27
C ALA A 50 7.03 -10.54 10.92
N TYR A 51 6.14 -11.44 11.36
CA TYR A 51 4.70 -11.29 11.15
C TYR A 51 4.13 -10.04 11.83
N LYS A 52 4.51 -9.78 13.09
CA LYS A 52 4.08 -8.57 13.82
C LYS A 52 4.57 -7.29 13.15
N GLN A 53 5.79 -7.28 12.61
CA GLN A 53 6.32 -6.14 11.86
C GLN A 53 5.52 -5.87 10.59
N ILE A 54 5.19 -6.93 9.83
CA ILE A 54 4.37 -6.82 8.62
C ILE A 54 2.95 -6.32 8.98
N LEU A 55 2.34 -6.88 10.02
CA LEU A 55 0.99 -6.50 10.46
C LEU A 55 0.91 -5.04 10.92
N ASN A 56 1.88 -4.58 11.72
CA ASN A 56 1.94 -3.17 12.14
C ASN A 56 2.09 -2.23 10.94
N LYS A 57 2.94 -2.60 9.97
CA LYS A 57 3.07 -1.85 8.71
C LYS A 57 1.77 -1.84 7.91
N GLN A 58 1.07 -2.98 7.81
CA GLN A 58 -0.24 -3.06 7.15
C GLN A 58 -1.28 -2.16 7.82
N GLN A 59 -1.32 -2.11 9.16
CA GLN A 59 -2.27 -1.29 9.89
C GLN A 59 -2.00 0.21 9.72
N ALA A 60 -0.72 0.62 9.78
CA ALA A 60 -0.33 2.00 9.46
C ALA A 60 -0.67 2.37 8.02
N LEU A 61 -0.47 1.45 7.08
CA LEU A 61 -0.76 1.65 5.67
C LEU A 61 -2.26 1.77 5.39
N LYS A 62 -3.08 0.95 6.04
CA LYS A 62 -4.55 1.04 5.99
C LYS A 62 -5.05 2.41 6.42
N LEU A 63 -4.56 2.93 7.55
CA LEU A 63 -4.94 4.25 8.05
C LEU A 63 -4.62 5.37 7.04
N LYS A 64 -3.43 5.30 6.42
CA LYS A 64 -3.02 6.25 5.38
C LYS A 64 -3.93 6.18 4.15
N ILE A 65 -4.30 4.98 3.73
CA ILE A 65 -5.18 4.76 2.57
C ILE A 65 -6.60 5.22 2.85
N ASP A 66 -7.16 4.94 4.03
CA ASP A 66 -8.49 5.41 4.42
C ASP A 66 -8.52 6.96 4.45
N THR A 67 -7.43 7.58 4.92
CA THR A 67 -7.27 9.04 4.91
C THR A 67 -7.18 9.59 3.48
N LEU A 68 -6.40 8.95 2.60
CA LEU A 68 -6.32 9.30 1.18
C LEU A 68 -7.68 9.19 0.49
N TYR A 69 -8.43 8.12 0.75
CA TYR A 69 -9.76 7.91 0.20
C TYR A 69 -10.74 8.98 0.67
N TYR A 70 -10.68 9.35 1.95
CA TYR A 70 -11.48 10.45 2.50
C TYR A 70 -11.14 11.79 1.85
N GLN A 71 -9.86 12.11 1.68
CA GLN A 71 -9.42 13.34 0.99
C GLN A 71 -9.88 13.35 -0.47
N MET A 72 -9.84 12.20 -1.15
CA MET A 72 -10.32 12.05 -2.51
C MET A 72 -11.84 12.21 -2.62
N SER A 73 -12.59 11.75 -1.62
CA SER A 73 -14.03 11.99 -1.50
C SER A 73 -14.33 13.48 -1.33
N LEU A 74 -13.57 14.19 -0.50
CA LEU A 74 -13.70 15.65 -0.34
C LEU A 74 -13.44 16.39 -1.65
N LEU A 75 -12.39 16.00 -2.38
CA LEU A 75 -12.09 16.52 -3.71
C LEU A 75 -13.28 16.29 -4.67
N ASN A 76 -13.99 15.17 -4.57
CA ASN A 76 -15.18 14.88 -5.39
C ASN A 76 -16.40 15.75 -5.08
N THR A 77 -16.53 16.23 -3.85
CA THR A 77 -17.67 17.07 -3.47
C THR A 77 -17.57 18.53 -3.93
N GLY A 78 -16.42 18.98 -4.47
CA GLY A 78 -16.22 20.37 -4.91
C GLY A 78 -16.38 21.41 -3.79
N ARG A 79 -16.39 20.98 -2.53
CA ARG A 79 -16.63 21.83 -1.34
C ARG A 79 -15.39 22.58 -0.87
N VAL A 80 -14.26 22.42 -1.55
CA VAL A 80 -12.98 22.97 -1.15
C VAL A 80 -12.62 24.09 -2.12
N LYS A 81 -12.31 25.29 -1.60
CA LYS A 81 -12.01 26.49 -2.40
C LYS A 81 -10.84 26.34 -3.39
N ASN A 82 -10.03 25.27 -3.29
CA ASN A 82 -8.82 25.10 -4.08
C ASN A 82 -8.56 23.61 -4.37
N ASP A 83 -9.33 23.05 -5.30
CA ASP A 83 -9.24 21.64 -5.70
C ASP A 83 -7.85 21.26 -6.24
N VAL A 84 -7.13 22.21 -6.85
CA VAL A 84 -5.76 22.01 -7.35
C VAL A 84 -4.77 21.77 -6.21
N PHE A 85 -4.86 22.54 -5.12
CA PHE A 85 -4.00 22.35 -3.95
C PHE A 85 -4.24 21.00 -3.27
N LEU A 86 -5.51 20.62 -3.11
CA LEU A 86 -5.89 19.35 -2.53
C LEU A 86 -5.44 18.17 -3.41
N GLY A 87 -5.53 18.30 -4.74
CA GLY A 87 -5.01 17.31 -5.68
C GLY A 87 -3.49 17.11 -5.56
N ASN A 88 -2.72 18.19 -5.48
CA ASN A 88 -1.26 18.13 -5.27
C ASN A 88 -0.90 17.47 -3.93
N TYR A 89 -1.63 17.82 -2.87
CA TYR A 89 -1.44 17.23 -1.54
C TYR A 89 -1.75 15.72 -1.52
N ILE A 90 -2.82 15.29 -2.20
CA ILE A 90 -3.16 13.86 -2.35
C ILE A 90 -2.06 13.13 -3.14
N SER A 91 -1.59 13.71 -4.25
CA SER A 91 -0.51 13.13 -5.07
C SER A 91 0.79 12.94 -4.27
N GLN A 92 1.19 13.95 -3.47
CA GLN A 92 2.34 13.85 -2.58
C GLN A 92 2.18 12.74 -1.53
N ASN A 93 0.99 12.62 -0.92
CA ASN A 93 0.71 11.56 0.04
C ASN A 93 0.74 10.15 -0.60
N ILE A 94 0.29 10.02 -1.86
CA ILE A 94 0.39 8.76 -2.60
C ILE A 94 1.85 8.39 -2.84
N GLN A 95 2.69 9.34 -3.27
CA GLN A 95 4.13 9.10 -3.48
C GLN A 95 4.85 8.73 -2.18
N GLN A 96 4.61 9.46 -1.09
CA GLN A 96 5.19 9.11 0.21
C GLN A 96 4.76 7.71 0.70
N THR A 97 3.51 7.33 0.41
CA THR A 97 3.01 5.99 0.76
C THR A 97 3.66 4.92 -0.12
N ARG A 98 3.91 5.22 -1.40
CA ARG A 98 4.67 4.36 -2.32
C ARG A 98 6.12 4.19 -1.86
N ASP A 99 6.77 5.23 -1.36
CA ASP A 99 8.15 5.16 -0.85
C ASP A 99 8.26 4.29 0.41
N ILE A 100 7.29 4.38 1.33
CA ILE A 100 7.21 3.53 2.52
C ILE A 100 7.02 2.05 2.14
N ILE A 101 6.29 1.80 1.06
CA ILE A 101 6.07 0.47 0.49
C ILE A 101 7.35 -0.01 -0.22
N GLY A 102 8.02 0.84 -1.00
CA GLY A 102 9.14 0.49 -1.89
C GLY A 102 10.32 -0.25 -1.25
N ALA A 103 10.56 -0.06 0.05
CA ALA A 103 11.64 -0.74 0.78
C ALA A 103 11.35 -2.23 1.09
N ASP A 104 10.09 -2.66 1.17
CA ASP A 104 9.70 -4.01 1.67
C ASP A 104 8.69 -4.78 0.79
N SER A 105 8.22 -4.20 -0.32
CA SER A 105 6.87 -4.48 -0.83
C SER A 105 6.67 -5.46 -1.97
N ALA A 106 7.71 -5.88 -2.68
CA ALA A 106 7.49 -6.66 -3.90
C ALA A 106 6.76 -7.99 -3.64
N GLN A 107 6.87 -8.57 -2.44
CA GLN A 107 6.14 -9.78 -2.04
C GLN A 107 5.02 -9.54 -1.01
N ALA A 108 5.23 -8.71 0.02
CA ALA A 108 4.29 -8.60 1.15
C ALA A 108 3.13 -7.60 0.95
N PHE A 109 3.25 -6.63 0.03
CA PHE A 109 2.30 -5.51 -0.08
C PHE A 109 1.75 -5.28 -1.51
N LYS A 110 1.75 -6.30 -2.37
CA LYS A 110 1.30 -6.24 -3.77
C LYS A 110 -0.09 -5.62 -3.94
N HIS A 111 -1.06 -5.97 -3.08
CA HIS A 111 -2.42 -5.45 -3.14
C HIS A 111 -2.49 -3.94 -2.88
N TYR A 112 -1.68 -3.43 -1.95
CA TYR A 112 -1.63 -2.01 -1.64
C TYR A 112 -0.94 -1.21 -2.75
N SER A 113 0.12 -1.76 -3.34
CA SER A 113 0.76 -1.17 -4.53
C SER A 113 -0.23 -1.07 -5.71
N PHE A 114 -1.02 -2.12 -5.95
CA PHE A 114 -2.07 -2.09 -6.98
C PHE A 114 -3.12 -1.00 -6.70
N LEU A 115 -3.58 -0.89 -5.44
CA LEU A 115 -4.57 0.12 -5.06
C LEU A 115 -4.04 1.54 -5.26
N LEU A 116 -2.80 1.82 -4.86
CA LEU A 116 -2.18 3.14 -5.07
C LEU A 116 -2.07 3.52 -6.54
N ASN A 117 -1.70 2.57 -7.41
CA ASN A 117 -1.66 2.82 -8.86
C ASN A 117 -3.05 3.14 -9.45
N ARG A 118 -4.11 2.52 -8.91
CA ARG A 118 -5.49 2.85 -9.29
C ARG A 118 -5.88 4.25 -8.81
N LEU A 119 -5.54 4.63 -7.58
CA LEU A 119 -5.79 5.97 -7.05
C LEU A 119 -5.08 7.05 -7.88
N ASP A 120 -3.82 6.83 -8.26
CA ASP A 120 -3.09 7.75 -9.14
C ASP A 120 -3.78 7.93 -10.50
N SER A 121 -4.27 6.84 -11.10
CA SER A 121 -4.97 6.87 -12.39
C SER A 121 -6.28 7.66 -12.32
N ILE A 122 -7.05 7.51 -11.23
CA ILE A 122 -8.30 8.26 -11.01
C ILE A 122 -7.98 9.75 -10.75
N LEU A 123 -6.92 10.06 -10.02
CA LEU A 123 -6.49 11.43 -9.77
C LEU A 123 -6.07 12.13 -11.08
N ALA A 124 -5.30 11.44 -11.94
CA ALA A 124 -4.90 11.95 -13.24
C ALA A 124 -6.11 12.25 -14.13
N LEU A 125 -7.05 11.29 -14.23
CA LEU A 125 -8.30 11.48 -14.97
C LEU A 125 -9.10 12.68 -14.46
N LYS A 126 -9.17 12.87 -13.14
CA LYS A 126 -9.88 14.01 -12.55
C LYS A 126 -9.21 15.34 -12.90
N ASN A 127 -7.89 15.42 -12.88
CA ASN A 127 -7.18 16.63 -13.30
C ASN A 127 -7.47 16.98 -14.77
N GLU A 128 -7.55 15.97 -15.66
CA GLU A 128 -7.93 16.20 -17.06
C GLU A 128 -9.37 16.73 -17.19
N ILE A 129 -10.32 16.18 -16.43
CA ILE A 129 -11.71 16.66 -16.40
C ILE A 129 -11.78 18.12 -15.95
N ILE A 130 -11.03 18.51 -14.91
CA ILE A 130 -10.97 19.90 -14.44
C ILE A 130 -10.46 20.82 -15.55
N VAL A 131 -9.37 20.44 -16.23
CA VAL A 131 -8.81 21.23 -17.34
C VAL A 131 -9.81 21.39 -18.48
N ILE A 132 -10.55 20.33 -18.84
CA ILE A 132 -11.56 20.40 -19.89
C ILE A 132 -12.74 21.28 -19.46
N SER A 133 -13.20 21.15 -18.22
CA SER A 133 -14.29 21.97 -17.67
C SER A 133 -13.91 23.45 -17.62
N ASP A 134 -12.66 23.77 -17.26
CA ASP A 134 -12.16 25.14 -17.29
C ASP A 134 -12.12 25.71 -18.70
N LYS A 135 -11.70 24.90 -19.69
CA LYS A 135 -11.74 25.29 -21.12
C LYS A 135 -13.16 25.54 -21.60
N GLU A 136 -14.10 24.68 -21.23
CA GLU A 136 -15.53 24.86 -21.56
C GLU A 136 -16.07 26.16 -20.96
N ARG A 137 -15.76 26.43 -19.68
CA ARG A 137 -16.17 27.67 -19.01
C ARG A 137 -15.60 28.92 -19.69
N LEU A 138 -14.32 28.88 -20.09
CA LEU A 138 -13.70 29.97 -20.84
C LEU A 138 -14.34 30.15 -22.22
N ALA A 139 -14.60 29.07 -22.95
CA ALA A 139 -15.27 29.13 -24.24
C ALA A 139 -16.71 29.69 -24.13
N LEU A 140 -17.46 29.31 -23.10
CA LEU A 140 -18.78 29.88 -22.81
C LEU A 140 -18.71 31.35 -22.44
N GLN A 141 -17.69 31.76 -21.69
CA GLN A 141 -17.45 33.16 -21.34
C GLN A 141 -17.14 34.00 -22.58
N ASP A 142 -16.24 33.52 -23.45
CA ASP A 142 -15.88 34.17 -24.72
C ASP A 142 -17.07 34.26 -25.67
N LEU A 143 -17.87 33.20 -25.76
CA LEU A 143 -19.12 33.18 -26.53
C LEU A 143 -20.08 34.26 -26.02
N ASN A 144 -20.30 34.31 -24.71
CA ASN A 144 -21.22 35.26 -24.09
C ASN A 144 -20.73 36.72 -24.24
N GLU A 145 -19.41 36.93 -24.18
CA GLU A 145 -18.79 38.23 -24.45
C GLU A 145 -18.98 38.63 -25.92
N CYS A 146 -18.81 37.70 -26.86
CA CYS A 146 -19.03 37.95 -28.29
C CYS A 146 -20.50 38.24 -28.58
N THR A 147 -21.43 37.45 -28.05
CA THR A 147 -22.87 37.72 -28.19
C THR A 147 -23.24 39.08 -27.61
N GLY A 148 -22.76 39.41 -26.40
CA GLY A 148 -22.98 40.71 -25.78
C GLY A 148 -22.43 41.89 -26.60
N LYS A 149 -21.23 41.74 -27.20
CA LYS A 149 -20.65 42.75 -28.11
C LYS A 149 -21.48 42.89 -29.39
N ILE A 150 -21.91 41.78 -30.00
CA ILE A 150 -22.75 41.79 -31.21
C ILE A 150 -24.10 42.47 -30.92
N THR A 151 -24.74 42.17 -29.79
CA THR A 151 -26.01 42.80 -29.40
C THR A 151 -25.83 44.30 -29.16
N LYS A 152 -24.73 44.75 -28.54
CA LYS A 152 -24.42 46.18 -28.41
C LYS A 152 -24.23 46.85 -29.78
N VAL A 153 -23.42 46.27 -30.65
CA VAL A 153 -23.15 46.80 -32.00
C VAL A 153 -24.46 46.87 -32.82
N SER A 154 -25.28 45.83 -32.78
CA SER A 154 -26.59 45.81 -33.45
C SER A 154 -27.53 46.91 -32.93
N ASN A 155 -27.57 47.12 -31.61
CA ASN A 155 -28.37 48.18 -31.00
C ASN A 155 -27.87 49.59 -31.35
N GLU A 156 -26.56 49.77 -31.52
CA GLU A 156 -26.00 51.07 -31.95
C GLU A 156 -26.22 51.32 -33.44
N LEU A 157 -26.10 50.30 -34.31
CA LEU A 157 -26.46 50.43 -35.73
C LEU A 157 -27.95 50.69 -35.95
N SER A 158 -28.82 50.12 -35.11
CA SER A 158 -30.28 50.34 -35.18
C SER A 158 -30.70 51.76 -34.78
N LYS A 159 -29.90 52.44 -33.94
CA LYS A 159 -30.16 53.83 -33.50
C LYS A 159 -29.70 54.90 -34.48
N ASP A 160 -28.87 54.57 -35.47
CA ASP A 160 -28.34 55.53 -36.45
C ASP A 160 -28.97 55.28 -37.85
N PRO A 161 -30.07 55.96 -38.20
CA PRO A 161 -30.73 55.81 -39.50
C PRO A 161 -29.94 56.43 -40.68
N THR A 162 -28.76 57.01 -40.44
CA THR A 162 -28.01 57.75 -41.49
C THR A 162 -26.90 56.96 -42.18
N ARG A 163 -26.56 55.74 -41.74
CA ARG A 163 -25.56 54.89 -42.39
C ARG A 163 -26.20 53.83 -43.29
N GLY A 164 -26.64 54.24 -44.48
CA GLY A 164 -27.02 53.33 -45.55
C GLY A 164 -25.83 52.48 -45.99
N PHE A 165 -25.92 51.16 -45.82
CA PHE A 165 -25.01 50.22 -46.46
C PHE A 165 -25.29 50.24 -47.96
N ARG A 166 -24.50 51.01 -48.72
CA ARG A 166 -24.41 50.80 -50.18
C ARG A 166 -23.59 49.54 -50.42
N SER A 167 -24.28 48.45 -50.74
CA SER A 167 -23.68 47.33 -51.47
C SER A 167 -23.21 47.85 -52.82
N LYS A 168 -21.95 47.61 -53.15
CA LYS A 168 -21.42 47.78 -54.51
C LYS A 168 -21.53 46.46 -55.26
#